data_AF-A0A5B8C8R2-F1
#
_entry.id   AF-A0A5B8C8R2-F1
#
_cell.length_a   1.000
_cell.length_b   1.000
_cell.length_c   1.000
_cell.angle_alpha   90.00
_cell.angle_beta   90.00
_cell.angle_gamma   90.00
#
_symmetry.space_group_name_H-M   'P 1'
#
loop_
_entity.id
_entity.type
_entity.pdbx_description
1 polymer ?
#
loop_
_entity_poly.entity_id
_entity_poly.type
_entity_poly.pdbx_seq_one_letter_code
_entity_poly.pdbx_strand_id
1 'polypeptide(L)'
;MTRRREHELRAEALSLAYDGDLVVRDLDLEIPPGAITAIVGANGCGKSTLLRGVARLMRPRSGVVVLDGTPVHDRPAKEVARTIGILPQSATAPEGITVADLVGRGRYPHQGWFRQWTTTDDAVVHAALEATATLDLATRRVEELSGGQRQRVWIAMALAQDPDVLLLDEPTTFLDVTHQIDVLDLLLEQNRQRGTTVVMVLHDLNMAARYADHLVVMADGRVVATGAPSTVLTRELVGRAFGLEAKILPDPVCGSPMVVPIGRFHGATEPAAAAEPAAAAEPAATPTTTTGPSTRRSSSVPLTSWSST
;
A
#
# COMPACT_ATOMS: atom_id res chain seq x y z
N MET A 1 -23.36 -2.72 -14.56
CA MET A 1 -23.15 -2.46 -13.12
C MET A 1 -23.41 -1.00 -12.86
N THR A 2 -24.20 -0.66 -11.84
CA THR A 2 -24.51 0.73 -11.48
C THR A 2 -23.30 1.31 -10.74
N ARG A 3 -22.81 2.47 -11.16
CA ARG A 3 -21.75 3.20 -10.46
C ARG A 3 -22.21 3.55 -9.05
N ARG A 4 -21.35 3.40 -8.05
CA ARG A 4 -21.67 3.72 -6.66
C ARG A 4 -21.99 5.19 -6.47
N ARG A 5 -22.70 5.48 -5.38
CA ARG A 5 -22.98 6.86 -4.96
C ARG A 5 -21.69 7.50 -4.47
N GLU A 6 -21.44 8.73 -4.90
CA GLU A 6 -20.33 9.54 -4.38
C GLU A 6 -20.73 10.06 -2.98
N HIS A 7 -19.83 9.87 -2.02
CA HIS A 7 -20.00 10.30 -0.64
C HIS A 7 -18.90 11.29 -0.27
N GLU A 8 -19.28 12.40 0.33
CA GLU A 8 -18.33 13.37 0.85
C GLU A 8 -17.92 12.96 2.26
N LEU A 9 -16.65 12.62 2.46
CA LEU A 9 -16.10 12.21 3.76
C LEU A 9 -14.95 13.12 4.14
N ARG A 10 -15.09 13.81 5.27
CA ARG A 10 -14.10 14.76 5.76
C ARG A 10 -13.97 14.75 7.28
N ALA A 11 -12.82 15.19 7.77
CA ALA A 11 -12.54 15.44 9.17
C ALA A 11 -12.25 16.93 9.36
N GLU A 12 -12.85 17.54 10.38
CA GLU A 12 -12.74 18.97 10.69
C GLU A 12 -12.19 19.14 12.11
N ALA A 13 -11.03 19.81 12.23
CA ALA A 13 -10.32 20.05 13.48
C ALA A 13 -10.21 18.81 14.39
N LEU A 14 -10.00 17.64 13.78
CA LEU A 14 -10.12 16.35 14.45
C LEU A 14 -8.96 16.08 15.40
N SER A 15 -9.29 15.78 16.66
CA SER A 15 -8.30 15.31 17.64
C SER A 15 -8.71 13.96 18.22
N LEU A 16 -7.79 12.99 18.18
CA LEU A 16 -8.01 11.61 18.64
C LEU A 16 -6.96 11.24 19.70
N ALA A 17 -7.42 10.59 20.77
CA ALA A 17 -6.57 10.20 21.89
C ALA A 17 -6.56 8.67 22.10
N TYR A 18 -5.39 8.04 22.02
CA TYR A 18 -5.23 6.62 22.27
C TYR A 18 -4.61 6.43 23.67
N ASP A 19 -5.22 5.60 24.52
CA ASP A 19 -4.83 5.40 25.92
C ASP A 19 -4.65 6.71 26.73
N GLY A 20 -5.41 7.75 26.38
CA GLY A 20 -5.40 9.07 27.04
C GLY A 20 -4.49 10.11 26.40
N ASP A 21 -3.51 9.67 25.60
CA ASP A 21 -2.55 10.54 24.91
C ASP A 21 -3.08 10.99 23.55
N LEU A 22 -2.95 12.28 23.25
CA LEU A 22 -3.34 12.84 21.95
C LEU A 22 -2.37 12.40 20.85
N VAL A 23 -2.86 11.52 19.97
CA VAL A 23 -2.12 10.96 18.83
C VAL A 23 -2.40 11.74 17.55
N VAL A 24 -3.64 12.17 17.33
CA VAL A 24 -4.03 13.04 16.21
C VAL A 24 -4.46 14.39 16.78
N ARG A 25 -4.02 15.50 16.18
CA ARG A 25 -4.17 16.85 16.75
C ARG A 25 -4.66 17.84 15.70
N ASP A 26 -5.85 18.38 15.92
CA ASP A 26 -6.47 19.46 15.14
C ASP A 26 -6.32 19.25 13.62
N LEU A 27 -6.68 18.04 13.18
CA LEU A 27 -6.42 17.56 11.84
C LEU A 27 -7.63 17.80 10.93
N ASP A 28 -7.40 18.50 9.83
CA ASP A 28 -8.34 18.61 8.72
C ASP A 28 -7.96 17.60 7.63
N LEU A 29 -8.95 16.87 7.11
CA LEU A 29 -8.77 15.91 6.03
C LEU A 29 -10.01 15.88 5.15
N GLU A 30 -9.82 15.91 3.84
CA GLU A 30 -10.85 15.66 2.85
C GLU A 30 -10.49 14.41 2.05
N ILE A 31 -11.45 13.52 1.84
CA ILE A 31 -11.26 12.29 1.07
C ILE A 31 -12.00 12.46 -0.26
N PRO A 32 -11.29 12.55 -1.40
CA PRO A 32 -11.93 12.75 -2.69
C PRO A 32 -12.87 11.57 -3.04
N PRO A 33 -14.15 11.82 -3.36
CA PRO A 33 -15.10 10.76 -3.70
C PRO A 33 -14.66 9.97 -4.94
N GLY A 34 -14.81 8.65 -4.90
CA GLY A 34 -14.47 7.75 -6.00
C GLY A 34 -12.98 7.65 -6.32
N ALA A 35 -12.11 8.23 -5.50
CA ALA A 35 -10.66 8.14 -5.65
C ALA A 35 -10.06 7.07 -4.73
N ILE A 36 -8.83 6.66 -5.04
CA ILE A 36 -7.98 5.91 -4.12
C ILE A 36 -7.09 6.87 -3.35
N THR A 37 -7.29 6.95 -2.04
CA THR A 37 -6.49 7.75 -1.11
C THR A 37 -5.53 6.87 -0.32
N ALA A 38 -4.22 7.13 -0.40
CA ALA A 38 -3.23 6.49 0.45
C ALA A 38 -2.78 7.44 1.57
N ILE A 39 -2.87 6.97 2.82
CA ILE A 39 -2.34 7.64 3.99
C ILE A 39 -0.97 7.03 4.31
N VAL A 40 0.07 7.86 4.24
CA VAL A 40 1.46 7.47 4.50
C VAL A 40 2.07 8.36 5.58
N GLY A 41 3.14 7.88 6.21
CA GLY A 41 3.80 8.58 7.29
C GLY A 41 4.65 7.64 8.13
N ALA A 42 5.55 8.19 8.93
CA ALA A 42 6.39 7.41 9.83
C ALA A 42 5.57 6.53 10.80
N ASN A 43 6.21 5.52 11.37
CA ASN A 43 5.56 4.69 12.39
C ASN A 43 5.20 5.54 13.61
N GLY A 44 4.02 5.29 14.18
CA GLY A 44 3.53 6.04 15.34
C GLY A 44 2.97 7.43 15.06
N CYS A 45 2.91 7.90 13.80
CA CYS A 45 2.38 9.24 13.49
C CYS A 45 0.84 9.36 13.53
N GLY A 46 0.13 8.26 13.82
CA GLY A 46 -1.33 8.27 14.04
C GLY A 46 -2.20 7.83 12.86
N LYS A 47 -1.65 7.23 11.80
CA LYS A 47 -2.41 6.78 10.60
C LYS A 47 -3.59 5.86 10.93
N SER A 48 -3.33 4.76 11.65
CA SER A 48 -4.36 3.81 12.07
C SER A 48 -5.38 4.45 13.02
N THR A 49 -4.93 5.36 13.89
CA THR A 49 -5.81 6.13 14.77
C THR A 49 -6.74 7.04 13.98
N LEU A 50 -6.21 7.78 13.01
CA LEU A 50 -6.99 8.61 12.09
C LEU A 50 -8.03 7.77 11.33
N LEU A 51 -7.61 6.64 10.76
CA LEU A 51 -8.51 5.77 10.01
C LEU A 51 -9.64 5.22 10.90
N ARG A 52 -9.36 4.84 12.14
CA ARG A 52 -10.37 4.41 13.12
C ARG A 52 -11.33 5.54 13.52
N GLY A 53 -10.83 6.77 13.64
CA GLY A 53 -11.65 7.96 13.87
C GLY A 53 -12.62 8.21 12.70
N VAL A 54 -12.09 8.20 11.48
CA VAL A 54 -12.88 8.35 10.24
C VAL A 54 -13.93 7.23 10.11
N ALA A 55 -13.59 6.02 10.51
CA ALA A 55 -14.47 4.85 10.51
C ALA A 55 -15.53 4.84 11.64
N ARG A 56 -15.62 5.89 12.48
CA ARG A 56 -16.51 5.95 13.65
C ARG A 56 -16.23 4.85 14.70
N LEU A 57 -15.05 4.23 14.68
CA LEU A 57 -14.63 3.24 15.68
C LEU A 57 -14.02 3.90 16.93
N MET A 58 -13.71 5.19 16.84
CA MET A 58 -13.09 5.96 17.90
C MET A 58 -13.80 7.31 18.01
N ARG A 59 -14.26 7.67 19.22
CA ARG A 59 -14.91 8.96 19.44
C ARG A 59 -13.84 10.06 19.54
N PRO A 60 -13.97 11.17 18.79
CA PRO A 60 -13.03 12.28 18.88
C PRO A 60 -13.04 12.93 20.26
N ARG A 61 -11.87 13.41 20.70
CA ARG A 61 -11.76 14.28 21.87
C ARG A 61 -12.25 15.70 21.55
N SER A 62 -11.96 16.16 20.33
CA SER A 62 -12.49 17.39 19.74
C SER A 62 -12.55 17.25 18.22
N GLY A 63 -13.24 18.19 17.57
CA GLY A 63 -13.51 18.13 16.14
C GLY A 63 -14.56 17.08 15.78
N VAL A 64 -14.73 16.84 14.48
CA VAL A 64 -15.80 15.99 13.98
C VAL A 64 -15.38 15.29 12.68
N VAL A 65 -15.92 14.10 12.45
CA VAL A 65 -15.91 13.43 11.15
C VAL A 65 -17.29 13.58 10.55
N VAL A 66 -17.36 14.11 9.32
CA VAL A 66 -18.57 14.45 8.61
C VAL A 66 -18.71 13.53 7.39
N LEU A 67 -19.88 12.94 7.23
CA LEU A 67 -20.28 12.16 6.05
C LEU A 67 -21.51 12.83 5.44
N ASP A 68 -21.42 13.27 4.19
CA ASP A 68 -22.48 14.00 3.46
C ASP A 68 -23.12 15.13 4.30
N GLY A 69 -22.28 15.99 4.87
CA GLY A 69 -22.71 17.15 5.66
C GLY A 69 -23.24 16.84 7.08
N THR A 70 -23.28 15.58 7.52
CA THR A 70 -23.71 15.21 8.88
C THR A 70 -22.58 14.55 9.67
N PRO A 71 -22.37 14.89 10.95
CA PRO A 71 -21.45 14.16 11.81
C PRO A 71 -21.75 12.65 11.84
N VAL A 72 -20.74 11.81 11.66
CA VAL A 72 -20.90 10.34 11.63
C VAL A 72 -21.42 9.79 12.96
N HIS A 73 -21.11 10.46 14.08
CA HIS A 73 -21.58 10.05 15.41
C HIS A 73 -23.06 10.36 15.65
N ASP A 74 -23.64 11.30 14.90
CA ASP A 74 -25.05 11.67 14.99
C ASP A 74 -25.93 10.77 14.10
N ARG A 75 -25.31 9.97 13.22
CA ARG A 75 -26.00 8.99 12.38
C ARG A 75 -26.16 7.63 13.08
N PRO A 76 -27.24 6.89 12.78
CA PRO A 76 -27.39 5.50 13.22
C PRO A 76 -26.21 4.65 12.76
N ALA A 77 -25.64 3.85 13.67
CA ALA A 77 -24.45 3.05 13.41
C ALA A 77 -24.59 2.14 12.18
N LYS A 78 -25.79 1.60 11.98
CA LYS A 78 -26.10 0.72 10.85
C LYS A 78 -26.13 1.43 9.51
N GLU A 79 -26.55 2.70 9.47
CA GLU A 79 -26.51 3.50 8.24
C GLU A 79 -25.08 3.84 7.86
N VAL A 80 -24.27 4.25 8.83
CA VAL A 80 -22.84 4.48 8.61
C VAL A 80 -22.16 3.19 8.15
N ALA A 81 -22.46 2.05 8.77
CA ALA A 81 -21.92 0.75 8.36
C ALA A 81 -22.48 0.22 7.02
N ARG A 82 -23.45 0.86 6.38
CA ARG A 82 -23.81 0.53 4.98
C ARG A 82 -22.96 1.31 3.99
N THR A 83 -22.56 2.52 4.35
CA THR A 83 -21.77 3.41 3.51
C THR A 83 -20.27 3.19 3.70
N ILE A 84 -19.80 3.02 4.94
CA ILE A 84 -18.39 2.89 5.30
C ILE A 84 -18.09 1.45 5.75
N GLY A 85 -17.24 0.76 5.00
CA GLY A 85 -16.62 -0.51 5.39
C GLY A 85 -15.20 -0.31 5.90
N ILE A 86 -14.76 -1.17 6.81
CA ILE A 86 -13.42 -1.10 7.39
C ILE A 86 -12.77 -2.48 7.47
N LEU A 87 -11.53 -2.56 6.99
CA LEU A 87 -10.59 -3.62 7.30
C LEU A 87 -9.55 -3.11 8.30
N PRO A 88 -9.63 -3.47 9.59
CA PRO A 88 -8.62 -3.10 10.57
C PRO A 88 -7.34 -3.92 10.38
N GLN A 89 -6.20 -3.39 10.87
CA GLN A 89 -4.88 -4.00 10.75
C GLN A 89 -4.82 -5.38 11.43
N SER A 90 -5.50 -5.52 12.56
CA SER A 90 -5.67 -6.78 13.27
C SER A 90 -7.16 -7.07 13.44
N ALA A 91 -7.56 -8.26 13.02
CA ALA A 91 -8.92 -8.73 13.16
C ALA A 91 -8.88 -10.17 13.70
N THR A 92 -9.63 -10.41 14.77
CA THR A 92 -9.77 -11.73 15.37
C THR A 92 -11.07 -12.35 14.90
N ALA A 93 -10.97 -13.56 14.35
CA ALA A 93 -12.13 -14.35 13.98
C ALA A 93 -12.62 -15.10 15.22
N PRO A 94 -13.95 -15.24 15.42
CA PRO A 94 -14.47 -16.12 16.46
C PRO A 94 -14.06 -17.58 16.24
N GLU A 95 -13.87 -18.31 17.34
CA GLU A 95 -13.39 -19.69 17.28
C GLU A 95 -14.29 -20.58 16.42
N GLY A 96 -13.66 -21.39 15.56
CA GLY A 96 -14.33 -22.40 14.74
C GLY A 96 -15.16 -21.86 13.57
N ILE A 97 -15.15 -20.55 13.31
CA ILE A 97 -15.90 -19.97 12.18
C ILE A 97 -15.34 -20.40 10.83
N THR A 98 -16.23 -20.71 9.89
CA THR A 98 -15.84 -20.98 8.50
C THR A 98 -15.56 -19.69 7.73
N VAL A 99 -14.80 -19.79 6.64
CA VAL A 99 -14.53 -18.67 5.73
C VAL A 99 -15.83 -18.06 5.18
N ALA A 100 -16.77 -18.91 4.72
CA ALA A 100 -18.05 -18.46 4.20
C ALA A 100 -18.87 -17.70 5.26
N ASP A 101 -18.91 -18.21 6.49
CA ASP A 101 -19.63 -17.56 7.60
C ASP A 101 -18.99 -16.21 7.96
N LEU A 102 -17.65 -16.14 7.98
CA LEU A 102 -16.94 -14.89 8.25
C LEU A 102 -17.25 -13.84 7.19
N VAL A 103 -17.13 -14.18 5.91
CA VAL A 103 -17.45 -13.27 4.80
C VAL A 103 -18.93 -12.89 4.82
N GLY A 104 -19.80 -13.84 5.17
CA GLY A 104 -21.22 -13.63 5.39
C GLY A 104 -21.55 -12.55 6.40
N ARG A 105 -20.72 -12.37 7.44
CA ARG A 105 -20.90 -11.27 8.42
C ARG A 105 -20.77 -9.89 7.81
N GLY A 106 -20.08 -9.74 6.68
CA GLY A 106 -20.06 -8.48 5.93
C GLY A 106 -21.46 -7.99 5.58
N ARG A 107 -22.44 -8.89 5.44
CA ARG A 107 -23.84 -8.55 5.10
C ARG A 107 -24.68 -8.05 6.27
N TYR A 108 -24.21 -8.13 7.51
CA TYR A 108 -25.00 -7.71 8.69
C TYR A 108 -25.59 -6.29 8.63
N PRO A 109 -24.90 -5.25 8.11
CA PRO A 109 -25.49 -3.92 7.96
C PRO A 109 -26.73 -3.91 7.04
N HIS A 110 -26.78 -4.79 6.04
CA HIS A 110 -27.87 -4.89 5.07
C HIS A 110 -29.05 -5.75 5.55
N GLN A 111 -28.85 -6.59 6.57
CA GLN A 111 -29.90 -7.43 7.16
C GLN A 111 -30.83 -6.61 8.06
N GLY A 112 -32.14 -6.63 7.83
CA GLY A 112 -33.15 -6.07 8.74
C GLY A 112 -33.43 -7.00 9.94
N TRP A 113 -34.05 -6.48 11.02
CA TRP A 113 -34.43 -7.29 12.20
C TRP A 113 -35.29 -8.52 11.88
N PHE A 114 -36.05 -8.46 10.78
CA PHE A 114 -36.91 -9.55 10.29
C PHE A 114 -36.44 -10.14 8.95
N ARG A 115 -35.32 -9.68 8.40
CA ARG A 115 -34.87 -10.10 7.07
C ARG A 115 -34.02 -11.36 7.22
N GLN A 116 -34.59 -12.48 6.82
CA GLN A 116 -33.86 -13.74 6.67
C GLN A 116 -32.77 -13.59 5.61
N TRP A 117 -31.73 -14.39 5.75
CA TRP A 117 -30.65 -14.56 4.76
C TRP A 117 -31.24 -14.73 3.36
N THR A 118 -30.76 -13.93 2.39
CA THR A 118 -31.32 -13.92 1.03
C THR A 118 -30.36 -14.52 0.01
N THR A 119 -30.90 -15.00 -1.12
CA THR A 119 -30.08 -15.43 -2.27
C THR A 119 -29.18 -14.32 -2.81
N THR A 120 -29.55 -13.05 -2.60
CA THR A 120 -28.70 -11.90 -2.90
C THR A 120 -27.49 -11.84 -1.97
N ASP A 121 -27.64 -12.19 -0.69
CA ASP A 121 -26.52 -12.22 0.26
C ASP A 121 -25.54 -13.35 -0.10
N ASP A 122 -26.05 -14.53 -0.49
CA ASP A 122 -25.22 -15.62 -1.02
C ASP A 122 -24.42 -15.19 -2.26
N ALA A 123 -25.06 -14.52 -3.22
CA ALA A 123 -24.40 -14.06 -4.43
C ALA A 123 -23.29 -13.03 -4.14
N VAL A 124 -23.51 -12.12 -3.18
CA VAL A 124 -22.49 -11.15 -2.78
C VAL A 124 -21.31 -11.82 -2.07
N VAL A 125 -21.59 -12.77 -1.16
CA VAL A 125 -20.54 -13.53 -0.47
C VAL A 125 -19.71 -14.35 -1.47
N HIS A 126 -20.38 -15.02 -2.41
CA HIS A 126 -19.72 -15.78 -3.46
C HIS A 126 -18.81 -14.89 -4.32
N ALA A 127 -19.35 -13.77 -4.81
CA ALA A 127 -18.59 -12.83 -5.64
C ALA A 127 -17.39 -12.23 -4.88
N ALA A 128 -17.53 -11.97 -3.58
CA ALA A 128 -16.43 -11.49 -2.77
C ALA A 128 -15.33 -12.55 -2.61
N LEU A 129 -15.71 -13.81 -2.35
CA LEU A 129 -14.77 -14.93 -2.25
C LEU A 129 -14.06 -15.23 -3.58
N GLU A 130 -14.75 -15.09 -4.70
CA GLU A 130 -14.15 -15.21 -6.04
C GLU A 130 -13.15 -14.09 -6.30
N ALA A 131 -13.53 -12.84 -6.03
CA ALA A 131 -12.69 -11.67 -6.26
C ALA A 131 -11.38 -11.73 -5.45
N THR A 132 -11.41 -12.37 -4.27
CA THR A 132 -10.22 -12.55 -3.43
C THR A 132 -9.50 -13.88 -3.64
N ALA A 133 -9.92 -14.71 -4.61
CA ALA A 133 -9.37 -16.04 -4.86
C ALA A 133 -9.36 -16.93 -3.59
N THR A 134 -10.47 -16.94 -2.86
CA THR A 134 -10.65 -17.73 -1.63
C THR A 134 -11.93 -18.58 -1.63
N LEU A 135 -12.61 -18.73 -2.77
CA LEU A 135 -13.84 -19.51 -2.88
C LEU A 135 -13.64 -21.00 -2.52
N ASP A 136 -12.49 -21.57 -2.89
CA ASP A 136 -12.08 -22.93 -2.54
C ASP A 136 -11.86 -23.14 -1.04
N LEU A 137 -11.68 -22.05 -0.28
CA LEU A 137 -11.49 -22.04 1.16
C LEU A 137 -12.81 -21.88 1.93
N ALA A 138 -13.94 -21.65 1.25
CA ALA A 138 -15.22 -21.26 1.86
C ALA A 138 -15.66 -22.14 3.05
N THR A 139 -15.41 -23.45 2.99
CA THR A 139 -15.82 -24.41 4.03
C THR A 139 -14.77 -24.65 5.12
N ARG A 140 -13.54 -24.13 4.94
CA ARG A 140 -12.46 -24.28 5.90
C ARG A 140 -12.63 -23.33 7.08
N ARG A 141 -12.02 -23.67 8.21
CA ARG A 141 -11.97 -22.77 9.37
C ARG A 141 -10.93 -21.69 9.14
N VAL A 142 -11.21 -20.47 9.59
CA VAL A 142 -10.31 -19.32 9.42
C VAL A 142 -8.95 -19.54 10.12
N GLU A 143 -8.93 -20.30 11.21
CA GLU A 143 -7.74 -20.65 11.98
C GLU A 143 -6.78 -21.60 11.23
N GLU A 144 -7.28 -22.34 10.23
CA GLU A 144 -6.49 -23.29 9.44
C GLU A 144 -5.74 -22.61 8.28
N LEU A 145 -6.00 -21.32 8.06
CA LEU A 145 -5.48 -20.56 6.94
C LEU A 145 -4.06 -20.05 7.19
N SER A 146 -3.27 -19.94 6.12
CA SER A 146 -2.04 -19.16 6.16
C SER A 146 -2.33 -17.68 6.45
N GLY A 147 -1.32 -16.92 6.88
CA GLY A 147 -1.48 -15.48 7.13
C GLY A 147 -2.03 -14.72 5.92
N GLY A 148 -1.54 -15.04 4.72
CA GLY A 148 -2.00 -14.38 3.49
C GLY A 148 -3.40 -14.80 3.04
N GLN A 149 -3.75 -16.09 3.19
CA GLN A 149 -5.13 -16.53 2.96
C GLN A 149 -6.11 -15.86 3.91
N ARG A 150 -5.76 -15.79 5.20
CA ARG A 150 -6.57 -15.11 6.22
C ARG A 150 -6.76 -13.63 5.89
N GLN A 151 -5.72 -12.93 5.43
CA GLN A 151 -5.82 -11.54 5.00
C GLN A 151 -6.80 -11.37 3.82
N ARG A 152 -6.70 -12.22 2.80
CA ARG A 152 -7.63 -12.19 1.66
C ARG A 152 -9.08 -12.47 2.08
N VAL A 153 -9.31 -13.38 3.02
CA VAL A 153 -10.66 -13.62 3.57
C VAL A 153 -11.20 -12.40 4.32
N TRP A 154 -10.36 -11.65 5.05
CA TRP A 154 -10.81 -10.42 5.69
C TRP A 154 -11.13 -9.31 4.68
N ILE A 155 -10.34 -9.21 3.60
CA ILE A 155 -10.65 -8.33 2.47
C ILE A 155 -11.99 -8.75 1.85
N ALA A 156 -12.22 -10.05 1.64
CA ALA A 156 -13.47 -10.58 1.11
C ALA A 156 -14.67 -10.19 1.99
N MET A 157 -14.52 -10.28 3.31
CA MET A 157 -15.56 -9.84 4.26
C MET A 157 -15.86 -8.34 4.11
N ALA A 158 -14.84 -7.49 4.02
CA ALA A 158 -15.02 -6.05 3.83
C ALA A 158 -15.63 -5.71 2.45
N LEU A 159 -15.31 -6.47 1.40
CA LEU A 159 -15.92 -6.34 0.08
C LEU A 159 -17.37 -6.85 0.06
N ALA A 160 -17.67 -7.91 0.78
CA ALA A 160 -19.02 -8.46 0.90
C ALA A 160 -19.98 -7.49 1.61
N GLN A 161 -19.46 -6.62 2.49
CA GLN A 161 -20.23 -5.50 3.04
C GLN A 161 -20.76 -4.57 1.96
N ASP A 162 -20.17 -4.59 0.76
CA ASP A 162 -20.54 -3.77 -0.39
C ASP A 162 -20.62 -2.27 -0.03
N PRO A 163 -19.58 -1.66 0.59
CA PRO A 163 -19.62 -0.28 1.06
C PRO A 163 -19.24 0.73 -0.02
N ASP A 164 -19.80 1.94 0.05
CA ASP A 164 -19.45 3.02 -0.89
C ASP A 164 -18.08 3.66 -0.61
N VAL A 165 -17.64 3.58 0.63
CA VAL A 165 -16.31 3.95 1.10
C VAL A 165 -15.68 2.76 1.80
N LEU A 166 -14.51 2.32 1.35
CA LEU A 166 -13.75 1.22 1.93
C LEU A 166 -12.47 1.75 2.58
N LEU A 167 -12.35 1.56 3.88
CA LEU A 167 -11.21 1.97 4.69
C LEU A 167 -10.34 0.74 5.02
N LEU A 168 -9.04 0.77 4.75
CA LEU A 168 -8.14 -0.35 5.01
C LEU A 168 -6.89 0.09 5.78
N ASP A 169 -6.65 -0.53 6.92
CA ASP A 169 -5.50 -0.26 7.78
C ASP A 169 -4.40 -1.29 7.48
N GLU A 170 -3.40 -0.90 6.68
CA GLU A 170 -2.30 -1.77 6.24
C GLU A 170 -2.77 -3.11 5.61
N PRO A 171 -3.57 -3.08 4.54
CA PRO A 171 -4.14 -4.31 3.94
C PRO A 171 -3.10 -5.28 3.39
N THR A 172 -1.87 -4.83 3.19
CA THR A 172 -0.74 -5.57 2.60
C THR A 172 0.24 -6.10 3.65
N THR A 173 0.01 -5.83 4.93
CA THR A 173 0.89 -6.28 6.01
C THR A 173 0.89 -7.83 6.10
N PHE A 174 2.06 -8.42 6.41
CA PHE A 174 2.31 -9.87 6.43
C PHE A 174 2.19 -10.62 5.09
N LEU A 175 2.09 -9.91 3.97
CA LEU A 175 2.11 -10.50 2.63
C LEU A 175 3.47 -10.37 1.97
N ASP A 176 3.86 -11.36 1.16
CA ASP A 176 4.96 -11.20 0.22
C ASP A 176 4.56 -10.24 -0.92
N VAL A 177 5.55 -9.73 -1.66
CA VAL A 177 5.35 -8.70 -2.69
C VAL A 177 4.30 -9.09 -3.73
N THR A 178 4.27 -10.34 -4.17
CA THR A 178 3.29 -10.81 -5.16
C THR A 178 1.87 -10.67 -4.61
N HIS A 179 1.64 -11.17 -3.39
CA HIS A 179 0.33 -11.07 -2.75
C HIS A 179 -0.05 -9.64 -2.37
N GLN A 180 0.92 -8.76 -2.09
CA GLN A 180 0.64 -7.33 -1.88
C GLN A 180 0.09 -6.69 -3.15
N ILE A 181 0.69 -6.99 -4.31
CA ILE A 181 0.25 -6.49 -5.62
C ILE A 181 -1.15 -7.01 -5.94
N ASP A 182 -1.42 -8.30 -5.75
CA ASP A 182 -2.77 -8.87 -5.99
C ASP A 182 -3.85 -8.13 -5.21
N VAL A 183 -3.58 -7.80 -3.94
CA VAL A 183 -4.52 -7.06 -3.08
C VAL A 183 -4.72 -5.63 -3.59
N LEU A 184 -3.64 -4.93 -3.96
CA LEU A 184 -3.73 -3.56 -4.45
C LEU A 184 -4.42 -3.49 -5.82
N ASP A 185 -4.15 -4.44 -6.70
CA ASP A 185 -4.82 -4.59 -8.01
C ASP A 185 -6.32 -4.85 -7.84
N LEU A 186 -6.70 -5.73 -6.90
CA LEU A 186 -8.10 -5.97 -6.55
C LEU A 186 -8.79 -4.68 -6.08
N LEU A 187 -8.17 -3.91 -5.19
CA LEU A 187 -8.74 -2.65 -4.70
C LEU A 187 -8.85 -1.60 -5.80
N LEU A 188 -7.85 -1.54 -6.68
CA LEU A 188 -7.88 -0.69 -7.87
C LEU A 188 -9.03 -1.10 -8.80
N GLU A 189 -9.19 -2.39 -9.07
CA GLU A 189 -10.30 -2.92 -9.87
C GLU A 189 -11.66 -2.55 -9.27
N GLN A 190 -11.83 -2.72 -7.95
CA GLN A 190 -13.06 -2.32 -7.26
C GLN A 190 -13.36 -0.83 -7.41
N ASN A 191 -12.34 0.02 -7.26
CA ASN A 191 -12.48 1.46 -7.47
C ASN A 191 -12.86 1.78 -8.93
N ARG A 192 -12.14 1.24 -9.91
CA ARG A 192 -12.36 1.58 -11.33
C ARG A 192 -13.67 1.03 -11.90
N GLN A 193 -14.07 -0.18 -11.50
CA GLN A 193 -15.29 -0.80 -12.03
C GLN A 193 -16.55 -0.34 -11.30
N ARG A 194 -16.48 -0.10 -9.98
CA ARG A 194 -17.66 0.22 -9.17
C ARG A 194 -17.73 1.69 -8.75
N GLY A 195 -16.64 2.44 -8.78
CA GLY A 195 -16.57 3.79 -8.25
C GLY A 195 -16.47 3.84 -6.73
N THR A 196 -16.05 2.74 -6.08
CA THR A 196 -15.85 2.69 -4.62
C THR A 196 -14.75 3.65 -4.20
N THR A 197 -15.01 4.53 -3.23
CA THR A 197 -13.96 5.37 -2.62
C THR A 197 -13.09 4.47 -1.75
N VAL A 198 -11.77 4.44 -1.98
CA VAL A 198 -10.87 3.57 -1.21
C VAL A 198 -9.90 4.43 -0.43
N VAL A 199 -9.75 4.17 0.86
CA VAL A 199 -8.79 4.85 1.73
C VAL A 199 -7.95 3.78 2.37
N MET A 200 -6.64 3.80 2.14
CA MET A 200 -5.74 2.79 2.68
C MET A 200 -4.55 3.41 3.38
N VAL A 201 -4.16 2.83 4.51
CA VAL A 201 -2.89 3.13 5.18
C VAL A 201 -1.83 2.23 4.57
N LEU A 202 -0.77 2.81 4.02
CA LEU A 202 0.37 2.09 3.45
C LEU A 202 1.67 2.54 4.11
N HIS A 203 2.60 1.59 4.27
CA HIS A 203 3.95 1.87 4.77
C HIS A 203 4.96 2.08 3.64
N ASP A 204 4.73 1.48 2.47
CA ASP A 204 5.59 1.62 1.30
C ASP A 204 5.15 2.83 0.45
N LEU A 205 6.06 3.81 0.33
CA LEU A 205 5.83 5.04 -0.43
C LEU A 205 5.68 4.81 -1.93
N ASN A 206 6.39 3.82 -2.49
CA ASN A 206 6.33 3.51 -3.91
C ASN A 206 5.01 2.83 -4.26
N MET A 207 4.52 1.93 -3.40
CA MET A 207 3.18 1.35 -3.57
C MET A 207 2.08 2.41 -3.43
N ALA A 208 2.20 3.30 -2.44
CA ALA A 208 1.28 4.42 -2.31
C ALA A 208 1.28 5.34 -3.55
N ALA A 209 2.47 5.66 -4.08
CA ALA A 209 2.60 6.49 -5.28
C ALA A 209 1.99 5.85 -6.53
N ARG A 210 2.09 4.52 -6.63
CA ARG A 210 1.65 3.74 -7.78
C ARG A 210 0.14 3.53 -7.84
N TYR A 211 -0.49 3.30 -6.69
CA TYR A 211 -1.89 2.90 -6.61
C TYR A 211 -2.85 4.02 -6.21
N ALA A 212 -2.35 5.09 -5.58
CA ALA A 212 -3.21 6.16 -5.10
C ALA A 212 -3.40 7.27 -6.15
N ASP A 213 -4.64 7.72 -6.28
CA ASP A 213 -4.99 8.97 -6.97
C ASP A 213 -4.65 10.18 -6.09
N HIS A 214 -4.75 10.00 -4.77
CA HIS A 214 -4.59 11.04 -3.76
C HIS A 214 -3.73 10.53 -2.60
N LEU A 215 -2.79 11.33 -2.14
CA LEU A 215 -1.83 10.96 -1.12
C LEU A 215 -1.91 11.93 0.06
N VAL A 216 -2.00 11.39 1.27
CA VAL A 216 -2.05 12.13 2.53
C VAL A 216 -0.81 11.75 3.33
N VAL A 217 0.08 12.71 3.55
CA VAL A 217 1.29 12.50 4.34
C VAL A 217 1.05 12.99 5.76
N MET A 218 1.23 12.09 6.73
CA MET A 218 1.14 12.38 8.15
C MET A 218 2.50 12.38 8.84
N ALA A 219 2.73 13.36 9.69
CA ALA A 219 3.84 13.41 10.63
C ALA A 219 3.35 14.02 11.96
N ASP A 220 3.84 13.50 13.09
CA ASP A 220 3.56 14.01 14.44
C ASP A 220 2.07 14.27 14.75
N GLY A 221 1.17 13.41 14.25
CA GLY A 221 -0.27 13.50 14.49
C GLY A 221 -1.02 14.52 13.63
N ARG A 222 -0.37 15.05 12.58
CA ARG A 222 -0.93 16.08 11.68
C ARG A 222 -0.75 15.69 10.22
N VAL A 223 -1.60 16.21 9.33
CA VAL A 223 -1.36 16.18 7.88
C VAL A 223 -0.34 17.24 7.53
N VAL A 224 0.77 16.83 6.90
CA VAL A 224 1.83 17.75 6.44
C VAL A 224 1.79 18.02 4.94
N ALA A 225 1.12 17.17 4.17
CA ALA A 225 0.83 17.39 2.76
C ALA A 225 -0.34 16.51 2.29
N THR A 226 -1.06 16.99 1.29
CA THR A 226 -2.17 16.30 0.63
C THR A 226 -2.16 16.65 -0.86
N GLY A 227 -2.51 15.71 -1.74
CA GLY A 227 -2.59 15.94 -3.18
C GLY A 227 -2.20 14.73 -4.02
N ALA A 228 -2.03 14.92 -5.33
CA ALA A 228 -1.57 13.85 -6.22
C ALA A 228 -0.13 13.41 -5.85
N PRO A 229 0.21 12.11 -5.96
CA PRO A 229 1.56 11.62 -5.64
C PRO A 229 2.68 12.41 -6.32
N SER A 230 2.51 12.79 -7.59
CA SER A 230 3.47 13.58 -8.39
C SER A 230 3.76 14.97 -7.85
N THR A 231 2.83 15.55 -7.10
CA THR A 231 2.97 16.87 -6.48
C THR A 231 3.49 16.76 -5.05
N VAL A 232 3.07 15.72 -4.34
CA VAL A 232 3.36 15.55 -2.92
C VAL A 232 4.74 14.94 -2.67
N LEU A 233 5.12 13.89 -3.41
CA LEU A 233 6.35 13.14 -3.17
C LEU A 233 7.59 13.86 -3.71
N THR A 234 8.08 14.82 -2.93
CA THR A 234 9.32 15.56 -3.17
C THR A 234 10.43 15.07 -2.22
N ARG A 235 11.69 15.30 -2.60
CA ARG A 235 12.85 15.00 -1.74
C ARG A 235 12.73 15.70 -0.39
N GLU A 236 12.31 16.97 -0.40
CA GLU A 236 12.17 17.80 0.78
C GLU A 236 11.09 17.28 1.71
N LEU A 237 9.93 16.89 1.16
CA LEU A 237 8.85 16.32 1.97
C LEU A 237 9.24 14.97 2.57
N VAL A 238 9.88 14.09 1.79
CA VAL A 238 10.33 12.78 2.27
C VAL A 238 11.35 12.94 3.40
N GLY A 239 12.32 13.84 3.24
CA GLY A 239 13.29 14.17 4.29
C GLY A 239 12.63 14.68 5.57
N ARG A 240 11.67 15.60 5.45
CA ARG A 240 10.98 16.20 6.61
C ARG A 240 10.00 15.25 7.30
N ALA A 241 9.20 14.50 6.55
CA ALA A 241 8.10 13.68 7.10
C ALA A 241 8.55 12.28 7.55
N PHE A 242 9.63 11.75 6.95
CA PHE A 242 10.13 10.40 7.23
C PHE A 242 11.56 10.38 7.79
N GLY A 243 12.25 11.51 7.84
CA GLY A 243 13.67 11.55 8.23
C GLY A 243 14.57 10.80 7.23
N LEU A 244 14.14 10.69 5.97
CA LEU A 244 14.75 9.85 4.97
C LEU A 244 15.42 10.68 3.87
N GLU A 245 16.73 10.53 3.73
CA GLU A 245 17.43 11.04 2.55
C GLU A 245 17.13 10.14 1.35
N ALA A 246 16.64 10.72 0.26
CA ALA A 246 16.23 9.97 -0.92
C ALA A 246 16.44 10.75 -2.23
N LYS A 247 16.45 10.01 -3.35
CA LYS A 247 16.19 10.56 -4.69
C LYS A 247 14.75 10.26 -5.06
N ILE A 248 14.11 11.16 -5.81
CA ILE A 248 12.82 10.93 -6.43
C ILE A 248 13.06 10.77 -7.92
N LEU A 249 12.69 9.62 -8.47
CA LEU A 249 12.85 9.29 -9.89
C LEU A 249 11.48 8.85 -10.44
N PRO A 250 11.23 8.95 -11.74
CA PRO A 250 10.06 8.30 -12.33
C PRO A 250 10.17 6.78 -12.20
N ASP A 251 9.11 6.14 -11.73
CA ASP A 251 8.96 4.70 -11.71
C ASP A 251 9.05 4.18 -13.15
N PRO A 252 9.92 3.21 -13.45
CA PRO A 252 10.19 2.77 -14.82
C PRO A 252 9.02 2.00 -15.46
N VAL A 253 8.03 1.58 -14.67
CA VAL A 253 6.88 0.79 -15.15
C VAL A 253 5.64 1.67 -15.34
N CYS A 254 5.37 2.59 -14.42
CA CYS A 254 4.13 3.38 -14.42
C CYS A 254 4.34 4.90 -14.44
N GLY A 255 5.58 5.39 -14.35
CA GLY A 255 5.91 6.82 -14.39
C GLY A 255 5.53 7.61 -13.13
N SER A 256 4.93 6.97 -12.12
CA SER A 256 4.67 7.58 -10.81
C SER A 256 5.98 7.92 -10.07
N PRO A 257 5.99 8.81 -9.08
CA PRO A 257 7.20 9.10 -8.31
C PRO A 257 7.67 7.88 -7.52
N MET A 258 8.92 7.49 -7.73
CA MET A 258 9.61 6.44 -7.02
C MET A 258 10.65 7.05 -6.07
N VAL A 259 10.50 6.75 -4.79
CA VAL A 259 11.42 7.11 -3.72
C VAL A 259 12.54 6.07 -3.67
N VAL A 260 13.78 6.52 -3.89
CA VAL A 260 15.00 5.71 -3.79
C VAL A 260 15.79 6.15 -2.56
N PRO A 261 15.72 5.40 -1.44
CA PRO A 261 16.45 5.68 -0.22
C PRO A 261 17.97 5.75 -0.45
N ILE A 262 18.63 6.74 0.15
CA ILE A 262 20.09 6.82 0.22
C ILE A 262 20.52 6.30 1.59
N GLY A 263 21.10 5.10 1.61
CA GLY A 263 21.61 4.49 2.84
C GLY A 263 23.05 4.90 3.13
N ARG A 264 23.46 4.77 4.40
CA ARG A 264 24.82 5.09 4.88
C ARG A 264 25.97 4.42 4.12
N PHE A 265 25.71 3.27 3.47
CA PHE A 265 26.69 2.51 2.69
C PHE A 265 26.40 2.52 1.18
N HIS A 266 25.28 3.11 0.75
CA HIS A 266 24.76 3.01 -0.62
C HIS A 266 24.38 4.39 -1.18
N GLY A 267 25.30 5.37 -1.08
CA GLY A 267 25.08 6.76 -1.49
C GLY A 267 26.15 7.37 -2.40
N ALA A 268 27.15 6.60 -2.81
CA ALA A 268 28.30 7.11 -3.56
C ALA A 268 28.38 6.52 -4.98
N THR A 269 27.51 7.00 -5.87
CA THR A 269 27.81 7.07 -7.31
C THR A 269 26.99 8.23 -7.90
N GLU A 270 27.59 9.41 -8.04
CA GLU A 270 27.21 10.23 -9.19
C GLU A 270 27.51 9.39 -10.43
N PRO A 271 26.57 9.21 -11.37
CA PRO A 271 26.86 8.47 -12.58
C PRO A 271 28.07 9.15 -13.24
N ALA A 272 29.19 8.42 -13.33
CA ALA A 272 30.33 8.86 -14.12
C ALA A 272 29.77 9.25 -15.49
N ALA A 273 29.91 10.53 -15.83
CA ALA A 273 29.60 11.03 -17.15
C ALA A 273 30.14 10.02 -18.17
N ALA A 274 29.25 9.52 -19.04
CA ALA A 274 29.57 8.51 -20.02
C ALA A 274 30.91 8.86 -20.67
N ALA A 275 31.94 8.07 -20.37
CA ALA A 275 33.20 8.16 -21.06
C ALA A 275 32.89 7.81 -22.51
N GLU A 276 32.91 8.83 -23.37
CA GLU A 276 32.87 8.65 -24.81
C GLU A 276 33.91 7.59 -25.19
N PRO A 277 33.55 6.58 -26.00
CA PRO A 277 34.54 5.60 -26.45
C PRO A 277 35.60 6.34 -27.26
N ALA A 278 36.83 6.31 -26.77
CA ALA A 278 37.99 6.89 -27.42
C ALA A 278 38.06 6.40 -28.87
N ALA A 279 38.03 7.36 -29.80
CA ALA A 279 38.15 7.13 -31.23
C ALA A 279 39.39 6.27 -31.54
N ALA A 280 39.17 5.23 -32.35
CA ALA A 280 40.20 4.36 -32.86
C ALA A 280 41.30 5.18 -33.58
N ALA A 281 42.53 5.06 -33.10
CA ALA A 281 43.70 5.55 -33.82
C ALA A 281 43.99 4.63 -35.03
N GLU A 282 44.02 5.22 -36.21
CA GLU A 282 44.48 4.60 -37.46
C GLU A 282 45.97 4.16 -37.37
N PRO A 283 46.39 3.13 -38.13
CA PRO A 283 47.75 2.61 -38.05
C PRO A 283 48.72 3.41 -38.93
N ALA A 284 49.81 3.89 -38.34
CA ALA A 284 50.93 4.46 -39.10
C ALA A 284 52.00 3.41 -39.41
N ALA A 285 52.47 3.48 -40.65
CA ALA A 285 53.31 2.53 -41.39
C ALA A 285 54.71 2.26 -40.81
N THR A 286 55.22 1.07 -41.17
CA THR A 286 56.63 0.62 -41.12
C THR A 286 57.56 1.54 -41.92
N PRO A 287 58.86 1.61 -41.57
CA PRO A 287 59.85 0.90 -42.40
C PRO A 287 61.08 0.29 -41.67
N THR A 288 61.44 -0.92 -42.11
CA THR A 288 62.76 -1.54 -42.44
C THR A 288 64.08 -1.25 -41.69
N THR A 289 64.63 -2.35 -41.13
CA THR A 289 66.01 -2.95 -41.22
C THR A 289 67.25 -2.30 -40.58
N THR A 290 68.02 -3.08 -39.78
CA THR A 290 69.31 -3.76 -40.16
C THR A 290 70.12 -4.29 -38.94
N THR A 291 70.49 -5.61 -38.97
CA THR A 291 71.60 -6.40 -38.30
C THR A 291 72.07 -6.09 -36.87
N GLY A 292 72.34 -6.99 -35.89
CA GLY A 292 72.77 -8.41 -35.74
C GLY A 292 73.73 -8.47 -34.50
N PRO A 293 74.34 -9.58 -34.04
CA PRO A 293 73.88 -10.96 -33.81
C PRO A 293 74.13 -11.51 -32.36
N SER A 294 73.60 -12.71 -32.09
CA SER A 294 74.19 -13.82 -31.27
C SER A 294 74.28 -13.74 -29.72
N THR A 295 73.58 -14.63 -29.00
CA THR A 295 74.17 -15.82 -28.31
C THR A 295 73.12 -16.70 -27.59
N ARG A 296 73.48 -17.98 -27.42
CA ARG A 296 72.69 -19.17 -27.04
C ARG A 296 72.44 -19.35 -25.52
N ARG A 297 71.50 -20.29 -25.23
CA ARG A 297 71.43 -21.36 -24.17
C ARG A 297 70.19 -21.20 -23.26
N SER A 298 69.17 -22.05 -23.33
CA SER A 298 69.01 -23.49 -22.96
C SER A 298 68.50 -23.70 -21.53
N SER A 299 67.60 -24.68 -21.38
CA SER A 299 67.08 -25.37 -20.16
C SER A 299 66.21 -24.54 -19.20
N SER A 300 65.16 -25.01 -18.55
CA SER A 300 64.51 -26.34 -18.42
C SER A 300 63.21 -26.17 -17.60
N VAL A 301 62.20 -26.97 -17.95
CA VAL A 301 60.95 -27.32 -17.20
C VAL A 301 61.38 -28.12 -15.93
N PRO A 302 60.66 -28.16 -14.76
CA PRO A 302 59.29 -28.65 -14.71
C PRO A 302 58.28 -28.18 -13.63
N LEU A 303 57.05 -28.62 -13.92
CA LEU A 303 55.79 -28.68 -13.19
C LEU A 303 55.86 -29.23 -11.76
N THR A 304 54.91 -28.80 -10.90
CA THR A 304 54.23 -29.61 -9.87
C THR A 304 53.00 -28.81 -9.38
N SER A 305 51.79 -29.18 -9.82
CA SER A 305 50.81 -30.05 -9.14
C SER A 305 50.15 -29.42 -7.91
N TRP A 306 48.88 -29.01 -8.08
CA TRP A 306 47.92 -28.72 -7.02
C TRP A 306 47.10 -29.98 -6.75
N SER A 307 46.96 -30.36 -5.48
CA SER A 307 45.94 -31.29 -4.99
C SER A 307 45.23 -30.68 -3.79
N SER A 308 43.91 -30.68 -3.93
CA SER A 308 42.82 -30.39 -3.01
C SER A 308 42.92 -31.03 -1.63
N THR A 309 42.43 -30.30 -0.62
CA THR A 309 41.29 -30.71 0.22
C THR A 309 40.52 -29.46 0.63
#